data_AF-A0A8C0JID1-F1
#
_entry.id   AF-A0A8C0JID1-F1
#
_cell.length_a   1.000
_cell.length_b   1.000
_cell.length_c   1.000
_cell.angle_alpha   90.00
_cell.angle_beta   90.00
_cell.angle_gamma   90.00
#
_symmetry.space_group_name_H-M   'P 1'
#
loop_
_entity.id
_entity.type
_entity.pdbx_description
1 polymer ?
#
loop_
_entity_poly.entity_id
_entity_poly.type
_entity_poly.pdbx_seq_one_letter_code
_entity_poly.pdbx_strand_id
1 'polypeptide(L)'
;QSFEQSRRKNERIESGQYWAGEAITTHSWRRGGGQIWPTADGRLVEYDIDEVVYDEDSPYQNIKILHSKQFGNILILSGDVNLAESDLAYTQAIMGSGKEDYGGKDVLILGGGDGGILCETVKLKAKMVTMVEIDQRVIDGCKKYMRKTCGDVLDNLKGDCYQVLIEDCIPVLKRYAQRRERV
;
A
#
# COMPACT_ATOMS: atom_id res chain seq x y z
N GLN A 1 0.24 33.29 -5.20
CA GLN A 1 -0.40 33.15 -3.88
C GLN A 1 -0.07 31.82 -3.17
N SER A 2 0.19 30.70 -3.87
CA SER A 2 0.54 29.41 -3.25
C SER A 2 1.98 29.31 -2.70
N PHE A 3 2.94 29.95 -3.35
CA PHE A 3 4.37 29.87 -2.97
C PHE A 3 4.67 30.55 -1.63
N GLU A 4 4.00 31.66 -1.35
CA GLU A 4 4.14 32.45 -0.12
C GLU A 4 3.48 31.78 1.10
N GLN A 5 2.40 31.02 0.86
CA GLN A 5 1.78 30.18 1.90
C GLN A 5 2.69 29.00 2.28
N SER A 6 3.36 28.37 1.30
CA SER A 6 4.36 27.33 1.56
C SER A 6 5.53 27.84 2.41
N ARG A 7 6.01 29.06 2.12
CA ARG A 7 7.15 29.66 2.84
C ARG A 7 6.83 29.96 4.31
N ARG A 8 5.66 30.55 4.59
CA ARG A 8 5.19 30.82 5.95
C ARG A 8 4.90 29.54 6.76
N LYS A 9 4.54 28.44 6.09
CA LYS A 9 4.35 27.13 6.74
C LYS A 9 5.70 26.52 7.16
N ASN A 10 6.72 26.61 6.30
CA ASN A 10 8.09 26.20 6.64
C ASN A 10 8.69 27.00 7.81
N GLU A 11 8.45 28.30 7.90
CA GLU A 11 8.93 29.12 9.02
C GLU A 11 8.25 28.75 10.36
N ARG A 12 6.98 28.34 10.34
CA ARG A 12 6.27 27.79 11.52
C ARG A 12 6.81 26.43 11.96
N ILE A 13 7.28 25.62 10.99
CA ILE A 13 7.94 24.34 11.22
C ILE A 13 9.27 24.50 11.94
N GLU A 14 10.11 25.43 11.50
CA GLU A 14 11.43 25.67 12.12
C GLU A 14 11.34 26.27 13.52
N SER A 15 10.24 26.98 13.84
CA SER A 15 10.03 27.65 15.13
C SER A 15 9.30 26.81 16.18
N GLY A 16 8.86 25.59 15.85
CA GLY A 16 8.26 24.65 16.81
C GLY A 16 6.91 25.09 17.40
N GLN A 17 6.22 26.04 16.77
CA GLN A 17 4.91 26.52 17.24
C GLN A 17 3.76 25.71 16.60
N TYR A 18 3.18 24.78 17.35
CA TYR A 18 1.98 24.04 16.93
C TYR A 18 0.84 24.15 17.94
N TRP A 19 -0.36 24.39 17.44
CA TRP A 19 -1.61 24.33 18.19
C TRP A 19 -2.12 22.89 18.26
N ALA A 20 -2.64 22.49 19.43
CA ALA A 20 -3.27 21.20 19.63
C ALA A 20 -4.50 21.05 18.70
N GLY A 21 -4.36 20.38 17.56
CA GLY A 21 -5.48 20.11 16.65
C GLY A 21 -5.15 19.79 15.19
N GLU A 22 -3.95 20.09 14.68
CA GLU A 22 -3.57 19.66 13.32
C GLU A 22 -2.98 18.23 13.37
N ALA A 23 -3.61 17.29 12.67
CA ALA A 23 -3.18 15.90 12.62
C ALA A 23 -1.77 15.79 11.99
N ILE A 24 -0.84 15.24 12.78
CA ILE A 24 0.59 15.06 12.48
C ILE A 24 0.79 14.07 11.29
N THR A 25 -0.26 13.38 10.85
CA THR A 25 -0.22 12.22 9.94
C THR A 25 0.02 12.55 8.46
N THR A 26 -0.05 13.81 8.05
CA THR A 26 0.02 14.19 6.63
C THR A 26 1.34 14.82 6.19
N HIS A 27 2.29 15.03 7.10
CA HIS A 27 3.52 15.78 6.81
C HIS A 27 4.74 14.96 7.20
N SER A 28 5.61 14.65 6.23
CA SER A 28 6.95 14.12 6.50
C SER A 28 7.87 15.26 6.89
N TRP A 29 8.70 15.02 7.91
CA TRP A 29 9.66 16.01 8.42
C TRP A 29 11.07 15.60 8.01
N ARG A 30 11.89 16.56 7.57
CA ARG A 30 13.32 16.30 7.33
C ARG A 30 14.15 16.81 8.49
N ARG A 31 14.96 15.93 9.09
CA ARG A 31 16.02 16.29 10.02
C ARG A 31 17.24 15.46 9.63
N GLY A 32 18.38 16.08 9.32
CA GLY A 32 19.63 15.34 9.09
C GLY A 32 19.59 14.29 7.96
N GLY A 33 18.91 14.57 6.85
CA GLY A 33 18.89 13.69 5.67
C GLY A 33 17.81 12.60 5.69
N GLY A 34 17.34 12.16 6.85
CA GLY A 34 16.22 11.21 6.95
C GLY A 34 14.84 11.86 6.86
N GLN A 35 13.81 11.05 6.61
CA GLN A 35 12.41 11.45 6.64
C GLN A 35 11.70 10.83 7.85
N ILE A 36 10.96 11.67 8.58
CA ILE A 36 10.19 11.27 9.76
C ILE A 36 8.77 10.93 9.33
N TRP A 37 8.34 9.72 9.70
CA TRP A 37 6.96 9.24 9.57
C TRP A 37 6.47 8.81 10.96
N PRO A 38 5.39 9.42 11.48
CA PRO A 38 4.82 9.01 12.75
C PRO A 38 4.30 7.57 12.69
N THR A 39 4.49 6.82 13.76
CA THR A 39 3.83 5.52 13.94
C THR A 39 2.34 5.71 14.20
N ALA A 40 1.56 4.64 14.07
CA ALA A 40 0.13 4.64 14.37
C ALA A 40 -0.20 5.10 15.81
N ASP A 41 0.72 4.92 16.77
CA ASP A 41 0.62 5.39 18.15
C ASP A 41 1.25 6.78 18.40
N GLY A 42 1.58 7.51 17.34
CA GLY A 42 2.05 8.90 17.40
C GLY A 42 3.52 9.08 17.78
N ARG A 43 4.32 8.00 17.82
CA ARG A 43 5.77 8.11 18.03
C ARG A 43 6.46 8.57 16.76
N LEU A 44 7.40 9.49 16.89
CA LEU A 44 8.20 9.95 15.76
C LEU A 44 9.28 8.92 15.45
N VAL A 45 9.30 8.41 14.22
CA VAL A 45 10.33 7.50 13.71
C VAL A 45 10.95 8.10 12.46
N GLU A 46 12.28 8.17 12.44
CA GLU A 46 13.04 8.59 11.27
C GLU A 46 13.47 7.36 10.46
N TYR A 47 13.07 7.34 9.19
CA TYR A 47 13.48 6.32 8.22
C TYR A 47 14.69 6.83 7.42
N ASP A 48 15.55 5.90 7.04
CA ASP A 48 16.75 6.11 6.22
C ASP A 48 16.42 6.26 4.73
N ILE A 49 15.48 7.16 4.43
CA ILE A 49 15.02 7.46 3.07
C ILE A 49 16.11 8.21 2.30
N ASP A 50 16.47 7.71 1.12
CA ASP A 50 17.43 8.35 0.22
C ASP A 50 16.85 8.75 -1.14
N GLU A 51 15.70 8.20 -1.55
CA GLU A 51 15.03 8.57 -2.80
C GLU A 51 13.50 8.62 -2.68
N VAL A 52 12.88 9.57 -3.39
CA VAL A 52 11.43 9.59 -3.65
C VAL A 52 11.23 8.95 -5.03
N VAL A 53 10.75 7.71 -5.06
CA VAL A 53 10.64 6.89 -6.28
C VAL A 53 9.33 7.20 -7.02
N TYR A 54 8.26 7.47 -6.28
CA TYR A 54 6.94 7.77 -6.79
C TYR A 54 6.20 8.67 -5.80
N ASP A 55 5.47 9.66 -6.31
CA ASP A 55 4.61 10.54 -5.51
C ASP A 55 3.51 11.10 -6.42
N GLU A 56 2.31 10.53 -6.34
CA GLU A 56 1.16 10.96 -7.13
C GLU A 56 -0.12 10.95 -6.28
N ASP A 57 -1.04 11.87 -6.58
CA ASP A 57 -2.40 11.83 -6.07
C ASP A 57 -3.30 11.07 -7.06
N SER A 58 -3.96 10.03 -6.58
CA SER A 58 -5.05 9.37 -7.29
C SER A 58 -6.40 10.02 -6.94
N PRO A 59 -7.50 9.65 -7.61
CA PRO A 59 -8.85 10.06 -7.19
C PRO A 59 -9.25 9.62 -5.77
N TYR A 60 -8.48 8.70 -5.15
CA TYR A 60 -8.81 8.09 -3.87
C TYR A 60 -7.87 8.53 -2.74
N GLN A 61 -6.56 8.68 -3.03
CA GLN A 61 -5.53 8.90 -2.01
C GLN A 61 -4.23 9.44 -2.60
N ASN A 62 -3.38 10.02 -1.73
CA ASN A 62 -1.98 10.24 -2.07
C ASN A 62 -1.21 8.91 -2.01
N ILE A 63 -0.35 8.66 -2.99
CA ILE A 63 0.44 7.44 -3.11
C ILE A 63 1.91 7.84 -3.20
N LYS A 64 2.73 7.37 -2.26
CA LYS A 64 4.18 7.51 -2.32
C LYS A 64 4.86 6.15 -2.33
N ILE A 65 5.95 6.06 -3.08
CA ILE A 65 6.92 4.99 -2.93
C ILE A 65 8.26 5.65 -2.67
N LEU A 66 8.86 5.34 -1.52
CA LEU A 66 10.14 5.90 -1.08
C LEU A 66 11.17 4.78 -0.99
N HIS A 67 12.40 5.04 -1.41
CA HIS A 67 13.50 4.09 -1.21
C HIS A 67 14.10 4.29 0.18
N SER A 68 14.22 3.19 0.93
CA SER A 68 14.96 3.07 2.19
C SER A 68 16.12 2.10 1.99
N LYS A 69 17.28 2.43 2.54
CA LYS A 69 18.47 1.58 2.40
C LYS A 69 18.30 0.23 3.08
N GLN A 70 17.63 0.20 4.22
CA GLN A 70 17.41 -1.03 5.00
C GLN A 70 16.15 -1.81 4.58
N PHE A 71 15.07 -1.12 4.19
CA PHE A 71 13.77 -1.75 3.92
C PHE A 71 13.46 -1.93 2.42
N GLY A 72 14.27 -1.34 1.54
CA GLY A 72 13.98 -1.26 0.12
C GLY A 72 12.88 -0.23 -0.16
N ASN A 73 12.08 -0.46 -1.19
CA ASN A 73 10.97 0.45 -1.50
C ASN A 73 9.82 0.30 -0.50
N ILE A 74 9.30 1.43 -0.02
CA ILE A 74 8.22 1.52 0.97
C ILE A 74 7.01 2.20 0.32
N LEU A 75 5.88 1.50 0.27
CA LEU A 75 4.59 2.03 -0.13
C LEU A 75 3.93 2.77 1.04
N ILE A 76 3.55 4.02 0.79
CA ILE A 76 2.86 4.89 1.75
C ILE A 76 1.60 5.43 1.10
N LEU A 77 0.44 5.22 1.73
CA LEU A 77 -0.87 5.67 1.25
C LEU A 77 -1.46 6.68 2.22
N SER A 78 -1.79 7.88 1.74
CA SER A 78 -2.30 9.01 2.54
C SER A 78 -1.45 9.35 3.79
N GLY A 79 -0.16 9.01 3.76
CA GLY A 79 0.78 9.24 4.86
C GLY A 79 0.98 8.05 5.81
N ASP A 80 0.21 6.98 5.65
CA ASP A 80 0.38 5.75 6.43
C ASP A 80 1.33 4.79 5.70
N VAL A 81 2.28 4.20 6.42
CA VAL A 81 3.16 3.16 5.87
C VAL A 81 2.37 1.87 5.73
N ASN A 82 2.23 1.38 4.49
CA ASN A 82 1.45 0.17 4.21
C ASN A 82 2.32 -1.08 4.15
N LEU A 83 3.41 -1.03 3.38
CA LEU A 83 4.28 -2.18 3.14
C LEU A 83 5.64 -1.74 2.60
N ALA A 84 6.71 -2.36 3.09
CA ALA A 84 8.03 -2.31 2.46
C ALA A 84 8.39 -3.61 1.74
N GLU A 85 9.33 -3.57 0.81
CA GLU A 85 9.85 -4.78 0.16
C GLU A 85 10.48 -5.80 1.14
N SER A 86 10.88 -5.34 2.34
CA SER A 86 11.35 -6.20 3.43
C SER A 86 10.24 -6.96 4.16
N ASP A 87 8.97 -6.58 3.98
CA ASP A 87 7.88 -6.97 4.88
C ASP A 87 7.19 -8.28 4.49
N LEU A 88 7.96 -9.27 4.01
CA LEU A 88 7.43 -10.60 3.71
C LEU A 88 6.72 -11.23 4.93
N ALA A 89 7.16 -10.90 6.15
CA ALA A 89 6.51 -11.34 7.37
C ALA A 89 5.06 -10.88 7.49
N TYR A 90 4.72 -9.68 7.00
CA TYR A 90 3.34 -9.19 6.96
C TYR A 90 2.49 -10.03 6.00
N THR A 91 2.96 -10.25 4.78
CA THR A 91 2.28 -11.08 3.77
C THR A 91 2.09 -12.51 4.27
N GLN A 92 3.11 -13.09 4.90
CA GLN A 92 3.00 -14.42 5.48
C GLN A 92 2.00 -14.47 6.65
N ALA A 93 1.98 -13.46 7.52
CA ALA A 93 1.07 -13.41 8.66
C ALA A 93 -0.40 -13.33 8.21
N ILE A 94 -0.73 -12.45 7.26
CA ILE A 94 -2.10 -12.33 6.75
C ILE A 94 -2.56 -13.59 6.00
N MET A 95 -1.63 -14.35 5.42
CA MET A 95 -1.87 -15.64 4.79
C MET A 95 -1.89 -16.84 5.77
N GLY A 96 -1.91 -16.59 7.08
CA GLY A 96 -2.01 -17.65 8.09
C GLY A 96 -0.68 -18.32 8.46
N SER A 97 0.46 -17.69 8.15
CA SER A 97 1.81 -18.13 8.54
C SER A 97 2.14 -19.58 8.15
N GLY A 98 1.70 -20.00 6.96
CA GLY A 98 1.94 -21.35 6.43
C GLY A 98 1.09 -22.46 7.04
N LYS A 99 0.08 -22.12 7.86
CA LYS A 99 -0.88 -23.10 8.42
C LYS A 99 -1.99 -23.46 7.45
N GLU A 100 -2.28 -22.59 6.49
CA GLU A 100 -3.34 -22.77 5.51
C GLU A 100 -2.81 -23.44 4.23
N ASP A 101 -3.59 -24.38 3.69
CA ASP A 101 -3.37 -24.95 2.37
C ASP A 101 -4.25 -24.25 1.33
N TYR A 102 -3.61 -23.43 0.49
CA TYR A 102 -4.24 -22.69 -0.60
C TYR A 102 -4.43 -23.54 -1.87
N GLY A 103 -3.81 -24.72 -1.95
CA GLY A 103 -3.87 -25.59 -3.12
C GLY A 103 -5.32 -25.93 -3.50
N GLY A 104 -5.71 -25.58 -4.73
CA GLY A 104 -7.05 -25.87 -5.25
C GLY A 104 -8.18 -25.05 -4.62
N LYS A 105 -7.88 -24.02 -3.82
CA LYS A 105 -8.89 -23.16 -3.17
C LYS A 105 -9.30 -21.97 -4.03
N ASP A 106 -10.54 -21.52 -3.85
CA ASP A 106 -11.01 -20.24 -4.36
C ASP A 106 -10.75 -19.17 -3.28
N VAL A 107 -10.06 -18.09 -3.62
CA VAL A 107 -9.57 -17.04 -2.69
C VAL A 107 -10.10 -15.67 -3.15
N LEU A 108 -10.54 -14.85 -2.19
CA LEU A 108 -10.93 -13.45 -2.41
C LEU A 108 -10.02 -12.54 -1.59
N ILE A 109 -9.34 -11.61 -2.26
CA ILE A 109 -8.50 -10.57 -1.66
C ILE A 109 -9.22 -9.23 -1.82
N LEU A 110 -9.37 -8.49 -0.72
CA LEU A 110 -9.96 -7.15 -0.71
C LEU A 110 -8.84 -6.12 -0.47
N GLY A 111 -8.67 -5.18 -1.39
CA GLY A 111 -7.47 -4.36 -1.47
C GLY A 111 -6.27 -5.18 -1.97
N GLY A 112 -5.11 -4.99 -1.34
CA GLY A 112 -3.89 -5.71 -1.70
C GLY A 112 -3.24 -5.22 -3.01
N GLY A 113 -3.42 -3.94 -3.34
CA GLY A 113 -2.85 -3.32 -4.54
C GLY A 113 -1.32 -3.41 -4.67
N ASP A 114 -0.60 -3.73 -3.58
CA ASP A 114 0.83 -4.07 -3.60
C ASP A 114 1.13 -5.40 -4.30
N GLY A 115 0.14 -6.30 -4.41
CA GLY A 115 0.22 -7.56 -5.11
C GLY A 115 0.91 -8.71 -4.36
N GLY A 116 1.38 -8.52 -3.13
CA GLY A 116 2.14 -9.54 -2.39
C GLY A 116 1.32 -10.79 -2.09
N ILE A 117 0.10 -10.62 -1.58
CA ILE A 117 -0.81 -11.75 -1.28
C ILE A 117 -1.20 -12.49 -2.56
N LEU A 118 -1.48 -11.75 -3.64
CA LEU A 118 -1.79 -12.33 -4.94
C LEU A 118 -0.61 -13.15 -5.49
N CYS A 119 0.60 -12.60 -5.44
CA CYS A 119 1.82 -13.27 -5.89
C CYS A 119 2.04 -14.60 -5.15
N GLU A 120 1.93 -14.59 -3.82
CA GLU A 120 2.12 -15.79 -3.00
C GLU A 120 1.01 -16.83 -3.19
N THR A 121 -0.27 -16.42 -3.25
CA THR A 121 -1.39 -17.34 -3.47
C THR A 121 -1.34 -18.04 -4.84
N VAL A 122 -0.85 -17.35 -5.88
CA VAL A 122 -0.59 -17.95 -7.20
C VAL A 122 0.52 -19.02 -7.11
N LYS A 123 1.63 -18.73 -6.41
CA LYS A 123 2.71 -19.72 -6.19
C LYS A 123 2.22 -20.96 -5.44
N LEU A 124 1.27 -20.79 -4.53
CA LEU A 124 0.65 -21.87 -3.75
C LEU A 124 -0.47 -22.61 -4.49
N LYS A 125 -0.64 -22.38 -5.81
CA LYS A 125 -1.56 -23.12 -6.68
C LYS A 125 -3.02 -23.05 -6.24
N ALA A 126 -3.46 -21.87 -5.80
CA ALA A 126 -4.88 -21.58 -5.67
C ALA A 126 -5.62 -21.88 -6.99
N LYS A 127 -6.87 -22.35 -6.90
CA LYS A 127 -7.71 -22.64 -8.07
C LYS A 127 -8.14 -21.36 -8.77
N MET A 128 -8.57 -20.38 -7.99
CA MET A 128 -8.96 -19.06 -8.48
C MET A 128 -8.70 -18.02 -7.40
N VAL A 129 -7.96 -16.96 -7.72
CA VAL A 129 -7.78 -15.80 -6.85
C VAL A 129 -8.49 -14.60 -7.49
N THR A 130 -9.49 -14.04 -6.82
CA THR A 130 -10.07 -12.75 -7.19
C THR A 130 -9.53 -11.69 -6.25
N MET A 131 -8.76 -10.73 -6.78
CA MET A 131 -8.34 -9.55 -6.06
C MET A 131 -9.23 -8.38 -6.46
N VAL A 132 -9.68 -7.57 -5.49
CA VAL A 132 -10.51 -6.40 -5.73
C VAL A 132 -9.83 -5.18 -5.12
N GLU A 133 -9.29 -4.33 -5.98
CA GLU A 133 -8.56 -3.12 -5.60
C GLU A 133 -9.29 -1.90 -6.19
N ILE A 134 -9.49 -0.87 -5.39
CA ILE A 134 -10.22 0.32 -5.82
C ILE A 134 -9.36 1.24 -6.69
N ASP A 135 -8.03 1.22 -6.47
CA ASP A 135 -7.12 2.23 -7.01
C ASP A 135 -6.11 1.66 -8.01
N GLN A 136 -6.37 1.91 -9.30
CA GLN A 136 -5.44 1.54 -10.39
C GLN A 136 -4.04 2.14 -10.23
N ARG A 137 -3.92 3.34 -9.63
CA ARG A 137 -2.63 4.02 -9.48
C ARG A 137 -1.73 3.31 -8.46
N VAL A 138 -2.32 2.67 -7.45
CA VAL A 138 -1.57 1.83 -6.50
C VAL A 138 -0.97 0.63 -7.24
N ILE A 139 -1.77 -0.06 -8.06
CA ILE A 139 -1.30 -1.19 -8.86
C ILE A 139 -0.19 -0.78 -9.83
N ASP A 140 -0.37 0.32 -10.56
CA ASP A 140 0.62 0.77 -11.55
C ASP A 140 1.96 1.15 -10.88
N GLY A 141 1.89 1.84 -9.73
CA GLY A 141 3.07 2.16 -8.92
C GLY A 141 3.77 0.90 -8.40
N CYS A 142 3.03 -0.02 -7.79
CA CYS A 142 3.59 -1.24 -7.21
C CYS A 142 4.15 -2.18 -8.28
N LYS A 143 3.46 -2.33 -9.41
CA LYS A 143 3.97 -3.06 -10.57
C LYS A 143 5.32 -2.49 -11.02
N LYS A 144 5.50 -1.17 -11.04
CA LYS A 144 6.76 -0.59 -11.52
C LYS A 144 7.88 -0.65 -10.48
N TYR A 145 7.56 -0.43 -9.20
CA TYR A 145 8.56 -0.12 -8.18
C TYR A 145 8.61 -1.10 -7.00
N MET A 146 7.62 -1.98 -6.81
CA MET A 146 7.56 -2.96 -5.72
C MET A 146 7.73 -4.39 -6.24
N ARG A 147 8.70 -4.59 -7.15
CA ARG A 147 8.89 -5.87 -7.86
C ARG A 147 9.29 -7.01 -6.92
N LYS A 148 9.96 -6.75 -5.79
CA LYS A 148 10.24 -7.82 -4.80
C LYS A 148 8.97 -8.34 -4.13
N THR A 149 7.93 -7.51 -4.04
CA THR A 149 6.63 -7.86 -3.44
C THR A 149 5.74 -8.59 -4.44
N CYS A 150 5.47 -7.99 -5.60
CA CYS A 150 4.50 -8.53 -6.55
C CYS A 150 5.09 -9.43 -7.64
N GLY A 151 6.41 -9.44 -7.84
CA GLY A 151 7.02 -10.06 -9.00
C GLY A 151 6.48 -9.46 -10.31
N ASP A 152 6.02 -10.33 -11.20
CA ASP A 152 5.40 -10.00 -12.49
C ASP A 152 3.88 -10.23 -12.52
N VAL A 153 3.25 -10.68 -11.42
CA VAL A 153 1.83 -11.05 -11.40
C VAL A 153 0.90 -9.88 -11.76
N LEU A 154 1.32 -8.65 -11.49
CA LEU A 154 0.56 -7.44 -11.81
C LEU A 154 0.80 -6.94 -13.25
N ASP A 155 1.68 -7.57 -14.04
CA ASP A 155 1.87 -7.23 -15.46
C ASP A 155 0.62 -7.50 -16.28
N ASN A 156 -0.15 -8.52 -15.88
CA ASN A 156 -1.47 -8.81 -16.42
C ASN A 156 -2.48 -8.89 -15.29
N LEU A 157 -3.58 -8.15 -15.39
CA LEU A 157 -4.67 -8.19 -14.39
C LEU A 157 -5.50 -9.48 -14.45
N LYS A 158 -5.19 -10.39 -15.37
CA LYS A 158 -5.78 -11.72 -15.49
C LYS A 158 -4.69 -12.71 -15.88
N GLY A 159 -4.70 -13.86 -15.23
CA GLY A 159 -3.87 -15.01 -15.58
C GLY A 159 -4.65 -16.31 -15.44
N ASP A 160 -3.95 -17.44 -15.48
CA ASP A 160 -4.58 -18.77 -15.53
C ASP A 160 -5.45 -19.07 -14.30
N CYS A 161 -5.02 -18.62 -13.12
CA CYS A 161 -5.68 -18.89 -11.84
C CYS A 161 -6.01 -17.63 -11.04
N TYR A 162 -6.04 -16.45 -11.69
CA TYR A 162 -6.39 -15.21 -10.99
C TYR A 162 -7.01 -14.14 -11.89
N GLN A 163 -7.73 -13.22 -11.26
CA GLN A 163 -8.21 -11.98 -11.85
C GLN A 163 -8.14 -10.83 -10.83
N VAL A 164 -7.86 -9.63 -11.31
CA VAL A 164 -7.89 -8.39 -10.55
C VAL A 164 -9.03 -7.53 -11.07
N LEU A 165 -9.91 -7.10 -10.17
CA LEU A 165 -11.03 -6.22 -10.45
C LEU A 165 -10.70 -4.83 -9.90
N ILE A 166 -10.81 -3.82 -10.77
CA ILE A 166 -10.52 -2.42 -10.43
C ILE A 166 -11.84 -1.71 -10.11
N GLU A 167 -12.29 -1.87 -8.87
CA GLU A 167 -13.55 -1.29 -8.38
C GLU A 167 -13.60 -1.33 -6.84
N ASP A 168 -14.55 -0.59 -6.25
CA ASP A 168 -14.86 -0.69 -4.83
C ASP A 168 -15.31 -2.12 -4.48
N CYS A 169 -14.72 -2.70 -3.44
CA CYS A 169 -15.00 -4.05 -2.99
C CYS A 169 -16.40 -4.22 -2.39
N ILE A 170 -17.01 -3.14 -1.87
CA ILE A 170 -18.34 -3.20 -1.24
C ILE A 170 -19.43 -3.61 -2.24
N PRO A 171 -19.57 -3.00 -3.43
CA PRO A 171 -20.43 -3.51 -4.49
C PRO A 171 -20.15 -4.96 -4.87
N VAL A 172 -18.88 -5.38 -4.96
CA VAL A 172 -18.51 -6.75 -5.35
C VAL A 172 -19.00 -7.77 -4.33
N LEU A 173 -18.77 -7.50 -3.04
CA LEU A 173 -19.22 -8.34 -1.93
C LEU A 173 -20.75 -8.49 -1.93
N LYS A 174 -21.49 -7.39 -2.17
CA LYS A 174 -22.95 -7.44 -2.28
C LYS A 174 -23.41 -8.34 -3.42
N ARG A 175 -22.77 -8.26 -4.59
CA ARG A 175 -23.07 -9.14 -5.75
C ARG A 175 -22.81 -10.61 -5.42
N TYR A 176 -21.74 -10.92 -4.69
CA TYR A 176 -21.42 -12.29 -4.29
C TYR A 176 -22.37 -12.85 -3.23
N ALA A 177 -22.77 -12.06 -2.25
CA ALA A 177 -23.76 -12.45 -1.26
C ALA A 177 -25.11 -12.81 -1.93
N GLN A 178 -25.60 -11.96 -2.83
CA GLN A 178 -26.86 -12.20 -3.55
C GLN A 178 -26.82 -13.43 -4.46
N ARG A 179 -25.66 -13.76 -5.04
CA ARG A 179 -25.49 -14.98 -5.84
C ARG A 179 -25.57 -16.23 -4.98
N ARG A 180 -25.02 -16.18 -3.76
CA ARG A 180 -25.07 -17.31 -2.83
C ARG A 180 -26.49 -17.63 -2.35
N GLU A 181 -27.34 -16.61 -2.19
CA GLU A 181 -28.74 -16.79 -1.80
C GLU A 181 -29.62 -17.41 -2.90
N ARG A 182 -29.14 -17.45 -4.15
CA ARG A 182 -29.87 -17.98 -5.31
C ARG A 182 -29.50 -19.42 -5.67
N VAL A 183 -28.58 -20.05 -4.94
CA VAL A 183 -28.10 -21.43 -5.12
C VAL A 183 -28.49 -22.24 -3.90
#